data_AF-A0A7Y5AUR8-F1
#
_entry.id   AF-A0A7Y5AUR8-F1
#
_cell.length_a   1.000
_cell.length_b   1.000
_cell.length_c   1.000
_cell.angle_alpha   90.00
_cell.angle_beta   90.00
_cell.angle_gamma   90.00
#
_symmetry.space_group_name_H-M   'P 1'
#
loop_
_entity.id
_entity.type
_entity.pdbx_description
1 polymer ?
#
loop_
_entity_poly.entity_id
_entity_poly.type
_entity_poly.pdbx_seq_one_letter_code
_entity_poly.pdbx_strand_id
1 'polypeptide(L)'
;MEIYSSEEQQVEAIKRFWHEYGKAILAGVVLGLAALYGFRFYQAEQRSTAEQASTGFSQLVEKRDAAGSEDWLAQAQGFVDASDGNNYAVLAALLAAKDAVSLQQYDKAAAQLNWVLANAKQPALLAVAQLRLARLQQEQGNFDAALSTLAKTVPDSFIAIQSELKGDILLQADRLPEAKAAYQQALAAAGQNQQLLKIKLDELAHVTAA
;
A
#
# COMPACT_ATOMS: atom_id res chain seq x y z
N MET A 1 21.79 -48.55 -40.03
CA MET A 1 20.55 -48.63 -39.24
C MET A 1 20.61 -49.96 -38.51
N GLU A 2 21.35 -50.04 -37.41
CA GLU A 2 21.34 -51.27 -36.59
C GLU A 2 20.16 -51.17 -35.64
N ILE A 3 19.08 -51.82 -36.03
CA ILE A 3 17.93 -52.10 -35.19
C ILE A 3 18.42 -53.19 -34.23
N TYR A 4 18.63 -52.85 -32.96
CA TYR A 4 18.96 -53.83 -31.91
C TYR A 4 17.80 -54.81 -31.76
N SER A 5 17.86 -55.92 -32.49
CA SER A 5 16.81 -56.94 -32.56
C SER A 5 17.24 -58.23 -31.89
N SER A 6 17.57 -58.18 -30.60
CA SER A 6 17.38 -59.31 -29.68
C SER A 6 17.12 -58.77 -28.27
N GLU A 7 16.22 -59.42 -27.53
CA GLU A 7 15.83 -58.97 -26.18
C GLU A 7 17.02 -58.89 -25.22
N GLU A 8 18.02 -59.77 -25.37
CA GLU A 8 19.20 -59.79 -24.50
C GLU A 8 20.10 -58.56 -24.65
N GLN A 9 20.30 -58.06 -25.88
CA GLN A 9 21.16 -56.90 -26.12
C GLN A 9 20.52 -55.59 -25.63
N GLN A 10 19.18 -55.49 -25.74
CA GLN A 10 18.45 -54.35 -25.17
C GLN A 10 18.54 -54.34 -23.65
N VAL A 11 18.45 -55.50 -23.00
CA VAL A 11 18.59 -55.62 -21.54
C VAL A 11 19.99 -55.24 -21.07
N GLU A 12 21.05 -55.65 -21.78
CA GLU A 12 22.42 -55.24 -21.45
C GLU A 12 22.65 -53.73 -21.62
N ALA A 13 22.12 -53.11 -22.68
CA ALA A 13 22.25 -51.68 -22.90
C ALA A 13 21.59 -50.87 -21.77
N ILE A 14 20.40 -51.28 -21.32
CA ILE A 14 19.69 -50.67 -20.20
C ILE A 14 20.49 -50.84 -18.89
N LYS A 15 21.05 -52.02 -18.63
CA LYS A 15 21.88 -52.28 -17.44
C LYS A 15 23.13 -51.39 -17.41
N ARG A 16 23.82 -51.24 -18.54
CA ARG A 16 25.02 -50.38 -18.65
C ARG A 16 24.66 -48.91 -18.45
N PHE A 17 23.58 -48.43 -19.06
CA PHE A 17 23.09 -47.06 -18.87
C PHE A 17 22.79 -46.74 -17.41
N TRP A 18 22.07 -47.63 -16.70
CA TRP A 18 21.79 -47.43 -15.27
C TRP A 18 23.03 -47.56 -14.39
N HIS A 19 23.98 -48.42 -14.75
CA HIS A 19 25.25 -48.52 -14.02
C HIS A 19 26.08 -47.24 -14.15
N GLU A 20 26.09 -46.62 -15.33
CA GLU A 20 26.87 -45.42 -15.65
C GLU A 20 26.21 -44.13 -15.14
N TYR A 21 24.89 -43.97 -15.35
CA TYR A 21 24.16 -42.72 -15.08
C TYR A 21 23.20 -42.79 -13.89
N GLY A 22 22.89 -43.98 -13.36
CA GLY A 22 21.86 -44.16 -12.33
C GLY A 22 22.08 -43.35 -11.06
N LYS A 23 23.34 -43.16 -10.63
CA LYS A 23 23.68 -42.31 -9.48
C LYS A 23 23.38 -40.83 -9.76
N ALA A 24 23.72 -40.34 -10.96
CA ALA A 24 23.47 -38.96 -11.35
C ALA A 24 21.97 -38.68 -11.53
N ILE A 25 21.23 -39.63 -12.13
CA ILE A 25 19.77 -39.54 -12.25
C ILE A 25 19.12 -39.53 -10.86
N LEU A 26 19.52 -40.43 -9.96
CA LEU A 26 18.99 -40.47 -8.59
C LEU A 26 19.31 -39.19 -7.83
N ALA A 27 20.54 -38.67 -7.92
CA ALA A 27 20.93 -37.41 -7.31
C ALA A 27 20.11 -36.24 -7.86
N GLY A 28 19.91 -36.17 -9.18
CA GLY A 28 19.08 -35.17 -9.82
C GLY A 28 17.62 -35.22 -9.38
N VAL A 29 17.05 -36.43 -9.26
CA VAL A 29 15.68 -36.63 -8.75
C VAL A 29 15.56 -36.18 -7.30
N VAL A 30 16.51 -36.58 -6.42
CA VAL A 30 16.49 -36.18 -5.01
C VAL A 30 16.62 -34.67 -4.85
N LEU A 31 17.54 -34.04 -5.57
CA LEU A 31 17.69 -32.57 -5.56
C LEU A 31 16.44 -31.87 -6.09
N GLY A 32 15.87 -32.36 -7.19
CA GLY A 32 14.65 -31.82 -7.78
C GLY A 32 13.46 -31.89 -6.82
N LEU A 33 13.29 -33.04 -6.15
CA LEU A 33 12.24 -33.21 -5.13
C LEU A 33 12.49 -32.32 -3.92
N ALA A 34 13.72 -32.24 -3.41
CA ALA A 34 14.04 -31.36 -2.28
C ALA A 34 13.74 -29.88 -2.58
N ALA A 35 14.11 -29.40 -3.77
CA ALA A 35 13.80 -28.04 -4.22
C ALA A 35 12.28 -27.82 -4.35
N LEU A 36 11.56 -28.78 -4.94
CA LEU A 36 10.11 -28.69 -5.10
C LEU A 36 9.38 -28.64 -3.76
N TYR A 37 9.69 -29.56 -2.84
CA TYR A 37 9.08 -29.60 -1.51
C TYR A 37 9.46 -28.37 -0.68
N GLY A 38 10.72 -27.93 -0.74
CA GLY A 38 11.15 -26.69 -0.09
C GLY A 38 10.37 -25.47 -0.57
N PHE A 39 10.19 -25.33 -1.89
CA PHE A 39 9.40 -24.23 -2.47
C PHE A 39 7.90 -24.33 -2.14
N ARG A 40 7.33 -25.55 -2.09
CA ARG A 40 5.93 -25.75 -1.68
C ARG A 40 5.72 -25.42 -0.20
N PHE A 41 6.64 -25.82 0.66
CA PHE A 41 6.61 -25.52 2.09
C PHE A 41 6.67 -24.00 2.33
N TYR A 42 7.60 -23.31 1.67
CA TYR A 42 7.71 -21.85 1.75
C TYR A 42 6.41 -21.14 1.30
N GLN A 43 5.81 -21.57 0.19
CA GLN A 43 4.54 -21.00 -0.27
C GLN A 43 3.37 -21.29 0.68
N ALA A 44 3.31 -22.49 1.25
CA ALA A 44 2.27 -22.86 2.20
C ALA A 44 2.34 -21.98 3.45
N GLU A 45 3.55 -21.73 3.97
CA GLU A 45 3.76 -20.83 5.11
C GLU A 45 3.32 -19.40 4.78
N GLN A 46 3.78 -18.85 3.66
CA GLN A 46 3.41 -17.50 3.24
C GLN A 46 1.90 -17.34 3.04
N ARG A 47 1.23 -18.37 2.51
CA ARG A 47 -0.23 -18.39 2.36
C ARG A 47 -0.94 -18.46 3.71
N SER A 48 -0.48 -19.32 4.62
CA SER A 48 -1.02 -19.45 5.97
C SER A 48 -0.95 -18.12 6.75
N THR A 49 0.21 -17.44 6.70
CA THR A 49 0.37 -16.12 7.33
C THR A 49 -0.58 -15.08 6.73
N ALA A 50 -0.73 -15.05 5.41
CA ALA A 50 -1.65 -14.12 4.75
C ALA A 50 -3.12 -14.40 5.09
N GLU A 51 -3.52 -15.68 5.15
CA GLU A 51 -4.87 -16.10 5.55
C GLU A 51 -5.17 -15.70 6.99
N GLN A 52 -4.24 -15.92 7.93
CA GLN A 52 -4.39 -15.51 9.33
C GLN A 52 -4.52 -14.00 9.49
N ALA A 53 -3.68 -13.22 8.80
CA ALA A 53 -3.75 -11.76 8.81
C ALA A 53 -5.09 -11.25 8.23
N SER A 54 -5.56 -11.89 7.16
CA SER A 54 -6.86 -11.60 6.54
C SER A 54 -8.01 -11.86 7.52
N THR A 55 -8.06 -13.04 8.13
CA THR A 55 -9.09 -13.40 9.12
C THR A 55 -9.07 -12.46 10.32
N GLY A 56 -7.88 -12.16 10.87
CA GLY A 56 -7.75 -11.22 11.98
C GLY A 56 -8.23 -9.82 11.63
N PHE A 57 -7.91 -9.33 10.43
CA PHE A 57 -8.41 -8.05 9.93
C PHE A 57 -9.93 -8.05 9.76
N SER A 58 -10.50 -9.10 9.17
CA SER A 58 -11.96 -9.22 9.04
C SER A 58 -12.66 -9.17 10.40
N GLN A 59 -12.16 -9.89 11.40
CA GLN A 59 -12.70 -9.87 12.76
C GLN A 59 -12.55 -8.49 13.43
N LEU A 60 -11.43 -7.79 13.19
CA LEU A 60 -11.23 -6.44 13.68
C LEU A 60 -12.24 -5.45 13.09
N VAL A 61 -12.50 -5.57 11.78
CA VAL A 61 -13.44 -4.69 11.07
C VAL A 61 -14.89 -4.99 11.44
N GLU A 62 -15.24 -6.26 11.70
CA GLU A 62 -16.59 -6.65 12.14
C GLU A 62 -16.98 -6.00 13.48
N LYS A 63 -16.01 -5.75 14.35
CA LYS A 63 -16.20 -5.07 15.64
C LYS A 63 -16.24 -3.54 15.53
N ARG A 64 -16.09 -2.98 14.33
CA ARG A 64 -16.00 -1.54 14.10
C ARG A 64 -17.39 -0.94 13.90
N ASP A 65 -17.78 -0.05 14.81
CA ASP A 65 -18.96 0.80 14.61
C ASP A 65 -18.68 1.92 13.59
N ALA A 66 -19.73 2.45 12.96
CA ALA A 66 -19.58 3.45 11.90
C ALA A 66 -18.88 4.75 12.38
N ALA A 67 -19.08 5.12 13.64
CA ALA A 67 -18.47 6.30 14.28
C ALA A 67 -17.09 6.02 14.90
N GLY A 68 -16.67 4.75 14.97
CA GLY A 68 -15.53 4.32 15.77
C GLY A 68 -15.78 4.38 17.28
N SER A 69 -14.91 3.74 18.05
CA SER A 69 -14.89 3.82 19.52
C SER A 69 -13.45 3.78 20.02
N GLU A 70 -13.20 4.25 21.25
CA GLU A 70 -11.86 4.16 21.84
C GLU A 70 -11.41 2.70 22.01
N ASP A 71 -12.33 1.82 22.40
CA ASP A 71 -12.08 0.38 22.50
C ASP A 71 -11.67 -0.22 21.15
N TRP A 72 -12.33 0.20 20.07
CA TRP A 72 -11.98 -0.25 18.73
C TRP A 72 -10.61 0.30 18.29
N LEU A 73 -10.29 1.56 18.59
CA LEU A 73 -8.96 2.13 18.32
C LEU A 73 -7.84 1.37 19.06
N ALA A 74 -8.08 0.97 20.30
CA ALA A 74 -7.12 0.16 21.07
C ALA A 74 -6.92 -1.23 20.44
N GLN A 75 -8.00 -1.88 20.00
CA GLN A 75 -7.93 -3.16 19.29
C GLN A 75 -7.19 -3.03 17.94
N ALA A 76 -7.46 -1.96 17.20
CA ALA A 76 -6.78 -1.70 15.93
C ALA A 76 -5.29 -1.44 16.15
N GLN A 77 -4.90 -0.68 17.17
CA GLN A 77 -3.50 -0.48 17.54
C GLN A 77 -2.82 -1.80 17.89
N GLY A 78 -3.43 -2.64 18.73
CA GLY A 78 -2.90 -3.96 19.06
C GLY A 78 -2.71 -4.86 17.83
N PHE A 79 -3.63 -4.78 16.86
CA PHE A 79 -3.50 -5.48 15.59
C PHE A 79 -2.32 -4.96 14.78
N VAL A 80 -2.16 -3.64 14.68
CA VAL A 80 -1.05 -2.99 13.94
C VAL A 80 0.30 -3.41 14.52
N ASP A 81 0.44 -3.37 15.85
CA ASP A 81 1.68 -3.70 16.56
C ASP A 81 2.06 -5.19 16.43
N ALA A 82 1.07 -6.08 16.31
CA ALA A 82 1.29 -7.51 16.18
C ALA A 82 1.60 -7.98 14.74
N SER A 83 1.50 -7.11 13.73
CA SER A 83 1.36 -7.53 12.33
C SER A 83 2.61 -7.43 11.45
N ASP A 84 3.81 -7.21 12.02
CA ASP A 84 5.09 -7.08 11.28
C ASP A 84 5.04 -6.15 10.03
N GLY A 85 4.15 -5.15 10.04
CA GLY A 85 3.98 -4.23 8.91
C GLY A 85 3.34 -4.83 7.66
N ASN A 86 2.57 -5.92 7.78
CA ASN A 86 1.85 -6.51 6.64
C ASN A 86 0.78 -5.54 6.06
N ASN A 87 0.26 -5.84 4.86
CA ASN A 87 -0.72 -4.96 4.20
C ASN A 87 -2.03 -4.78 5.00
N TYR A 88 -2.45 -5.78 5.79
CA TYR A 88 -3.64 -5.66 6.62
C TYR A 88 -3.42 -4.71 7.80
N ALA A 89 -2.22 -4.67 8.36
CA ALA A 89 -1.82 -3.70 9.38
C ALA A 89 -1.93 -2.27 8.84
N VAL A 90 -1.46 -2.05 7.61
CA VAL A 90 -1.59 -0.75 6.92
C VAL A 90 -3.06 -0.34 6.75
N LEU A 91 -3.93 -1.27 6.36
CA LEU A 91 -5.36 -0.99 6.23
C LEU A 91 -6.01 -0.70 7.59
N ALA A 92 -5.64 -1.45 8.64
CA ALA A 92 -6.10 -1.22 10.00
C ALA A 92 -5.68 0.16 10.52
N ALA A 93 -4.42 0.56 10.32
CA ALA A 93 -3.92 1.88 10.68
C ALA A 93 -4.64 3.00 9.92
N LEU A 94 -4.93 2.82 8.63
CA LEU A 94 -5.71 3.79 7.85
C LEU A 94 -7.17 3.94 8.33
N LEU A 95 -7.80 2.85 8.79
CA LEU A 95 -9.12 2.91 9.42
C LEU A 95 -9.05 3.55 10.80
N ALA A 96 -8.03 3.20 11.61
CA ALA A 96 -7.80 3.77 12.92
C ALA A 96 -7.58 5.28 12.83
N ALA A 97 -6.83 5.75 11.83
CA ALA A 97 -6.68 7.17 11.57
C ALA A 97 -8.02 7.87 11.28
N LYS A 98 -8.88 7.26 10.47
CA LYS A 98 -10.20 7.81 10.14
C LYS A 98 -11.06 7.96 11.40
N ASP A 99 -11.15 6.92 12.22
CA ASP A 99 -12.02 6.93 13.40
C ASP A 99 -11.47 7.82 14.50
N ALA A 100 -10.14 7.88 14.64
CA ALA A 100 -9.49 8.85 15.51
C ALA A 100 -9.88 10.29 15.13
N VAL A 101 -9.96 10.63 13.84
CA VAL A 101 -10.48 11.94 13.40
C VAL A 101 -11.95 12.12 13.77
N SER A 102 -12.80 11.11 13.56
CA SER A 102 -14.22 11.16 13.94
C SER A 102 -14.42 11.37 15.44
N LEU A 103 -13.53 10.85 16.26
CA LEU A 103 -13.50 11.03 17.72
C LEU A 103 -12.72 12.27 18.17
N GLN A 104 -12.29 13.13 17.23
CA GLN A 104 -11.49 14.34 17.47
C GLN A 104 -10.12 14.07 18.15
N GLN A 105 -9.61 12.84 18.05
CA GLN A 105 -8.31 12.40 18.57
C GLN A 105 -7.22 12.59 17.52
N TYR A 106 -6.99 13.85 17.15
CA TYR A 106 -6.12 14.21 16.02
C TYR A 106 -4.68 13.71 16.17
N ASP A 107 -4.13 13.69 17.38
CA ASP A 107 -2.78 13.17 17.62
C ASP A 107 -2.67 11.67 17.31
N LYS A 108 -3.69 10.89 17.70
CA LYS A 108 -3.75 9.45 17.37
C LYS A 108 -3.89 9.26 15.86
N ALA A 109 -4.71 10.08 15.20
CA ALA A 109 -4.85 10.02 13.75
C ALA A 109 -3.52 10.31 13.03
N ALA A 110 -2.79 11.34 13.46
CA ALA A 110 -1.48 11.68 12.92
C ALA A 110 -0.47 10.54 13.16
N ALA A 111 -0.47 9.93 14.34
CA ALA A 111 0.40 8.79 14.65
C ALA A 111 0.16 7.60 13.70
N GLN A 112 -1.11 7.23 13.48
CA GLN A 112 -1.47 6.16 12.54
C GLN A 112 -1.04 6.47 11.10
N LEU A 113 -1.27 7.69 10.63
CA LEU A 113 -0.89 8.09 9.27
C LEU A 113 0.63 8.10 9.08
N ASN A 114 1.38 8.56 10.07
CA ASN A 114 2.84 8.49 10.05
C ASN A 114 3.34 7.03 10.09
N TRP A 115 2.70 6.17 10.87
CA TRP A 115 3.03 4.74 10.87
C TRP A 115 2.81 4.13 9.48
N VAL A 116 1.71 4.46 8.79
CA VAL A 116 1.45 4.01 7.42
C VAL A 116 2.53 4.52 6.46
N LEU A 117 2.94 5.79 6.57
CA LEU A 117 4.00 6.37 5.75
C LEU A 117 5.36 5.69 5.96
N ALA A 118 5.62 5.11 7.13
CA ALA A 118 6.85 4.40 7.44
C ALA A 118 6.83 2.92 7.00
N ASN A 119 5.65 2.28 6.95
CA ASN A 119 5.54 0.82 6.82
C ASN A 119 4.88 0.36 5.50
N ALA A 120 4.07 1.20 4.86
CA ALA A 120 3.39 0.81 3.62
C ALA A 120 4.35 0.72 2.45
N LYS A 121 4.21 -0.35 1.65
CA LYS A 121 5.03 -0.58 0.45
C LYS A 121 4.33 -0.12 -0.83
N GLN A 122 3.00 0.03 -0.79
CA GLN A 122 2.21 0.38 -1.97
C GLN A 122 2.19 1.91 -2.18
N PRO A 123 2.65 2.43 -3.34
CA PRO A 123 2.69 3.87 -3.59
C PRO A 123 1.34 4.57 -3.43
N ALA A 124 0.24 3.90 -3.81
CA ALA A 124 -1.10 4.44 -3.65
C ALA A 124 -1.49 4.61 -2.17
N LEU A 125 -1.13 3.67 -1.29
CA LEU A 125 -1.43 3.77 0.14
C LEU A 125 -0.58 4.84 0.83
N LEU A 126 0.68 4.98 0.42
CA LEU A 126 1.54 6.09 0.85
C LEU A 126 0.96 7.45 0.45
N ALA A 127 0.52 7.60 -0.80
CA ALA A 127 -0.12 8.82 -1.27
C ALA A 127 -1.42 9.14 -0.49
N VAL A 128 -2.26 8.13 -0.23
CA VAL A 128 -3.47 8.30 0.59
C VAL A 128 -3.13 8.76 2.01
N ALA A 129 -2.15 8.15 2.67
CA ALA A 129 -1.73 8.54 4.01
C ALA A 129 -1.16 9.97 4.04
N GLN A 130 -0.32 10.31 3.06
CA GLN A 130 0.26 11.64 2.90
C GLN A 130 -0.82 12.72 2.74
N LEU A 131 -1.78 12.51 1.83
CA LEU A 131 -2.87 13.47 1.58
C LEU A 131 -3.76 13.64 2.82
N ARG A 132 -4.07 12.54 3.53
CA ARG A 132 -4.86 12.60 4.76
C ARG A 132 -4.13 13.30 5.90
N LEU A 133 -2.82 13.09 6.03
CA LEU A 133 -2.01 13.75 7.05
C LEU A 133 -1.92 15.26 6.79
N ALA A 134 -1.73 15.65 5.53
CA ALA A 134 -1.73 17.07 5.16
C ALA A 134 -3.08 17.74 5.43
N ARG A 135 -4.21 17.09 5.13
CA ARG A 135 -5.55 17.59 5.50
C ARG A 135 -5.71 17.74 7.01
N LEU A 136 -5.27 16.75 7.78
CA LEU A 136 -5.33 16.82 9.24
C LEU A 136 -4.51 18.01 9.76
N GLN A 137 -3.30 18.22 9.24
CA GLN A 137 -2.45 19.35 9.59
C GLN A 137 -3.07 20.69 9.18
N GLN A 138 -3.72 20.75 8.01
CA GLN A 138 -4.46 21.92 7.53
C GLN A 138 -5.60 22.29 8.49
N GLU A 139 -6.43 21.33 8.88
CA GLU A 139 -7.54 21.55 9.82
C GLU A 139 -7.06 21.99 11.21
N GLN A 140 -5.83 21.60 11.60
CA GLN A 140 -5.17 22.07 12.82
C GLN A 140 -4.52 23.45 12.69
N GLY A 141 -4.58 24.09 11.51
CA GLY A 141 -3.91 25.37 11.23
C GLY A 141 -2.40 25.26 11.01
N ASN A 142 -1.85 24.05 10.97
CA ASN A 142 -0.42 23.79 10.79
C ASN A 142 -0.02 23.78 9.31
N PHE A 143 -0.21 24.91 8.62
CA PHE A 143 -0.08 25.00 7.16
C PHE A 143 1.31 24.65 6.65
N ASP A 144 2.39 25.10 7.31
CA ASP A 144 3.76 24.77 6.89
C ASP A 144 4.06 23.27 6.98
N ALA A 145 3.56 22.62 8.04
CA ALA A 145 3.67 21.18 8.20
C ALA A 145 2.88 20.44 7.10
N ALA A 146 1.67 20.91 6.78
CA ALA A 146 0.85 20.36 5.71
C ALA A 146 1.54 20.46 4.34
N LEU A 147 2.11 21.63 4.02
CA LEU A 147 2.86 21.85 2.78
C LEU A 147 4.12 20.97 2.71
N SER A 148 4.85 20.83 3.83
CA SER A 148 5.99 19.92 3.92
C SER A 148 5.59 18.46 3.70
N THR A 149 4.46 18.02 4.27
CA THR A 149 3.91 16.69 4.02
C THR A 149 3.59 16.48 2.53
N LEU A 150 3.05 17.51 1.85
CA LEU A 150 2.75 17.45 0.42
C LEU A 150 3.97 17.56 -0.50
N ALA A 151 5.16 17.89 0.01
CA ALA A 151 6.37 17.96 -0.82
C ALA A 151 6.86 16.59 -1.31
N LYS A 152 6.40 15.50 -0.69
CA LYS A 152 6.77 14.13 -1.11
C LYS A 152 6.07 13.76 -2.42
N THR A 153 6.78 13.04 -3.29
CA THR A 153 6.26 12.58 -4.58
C THR A 153 5.13 11.57 -4.43
N VAL A 154 4.10 11.70 -5.25
CA VAL A 154 2.97 10.76 -5.34
C VAL A 154 2.89 10.16 -6.75
N PRO A 155 2.18 9.02 -6.95
CA PRO A 155 1.92 8.50 -8.29
C PRO A 155 1.14 9.51 -9.14
N ASP A 156 1.28 9.42 -10.47
CA ASP A 156 0.67 10.37 -11.43
C ASP A 156 -0.83 10.58 -11.21
N SER A 157 -1.56 9.51 -10.89
CA SER A 157 -3.00 9.55 -10.61
C SER A 157 -3.39 10.39 -9.39
N PHE A 158 -2.45 10.75 -8.52
CA PHE A 158 -2.66 11.57 -7.33
C PHE A 158 -2.15 13.01 -7.49
N ILE A 159 -1.42 13.35 -8.56
CA ILE A 159 -0.83 14.69 -8.74
C ILE A 159 -1.89 15.78 -8.71
N ALA A 160 -3.02 15.55 -9.39
CA ALA A 160 -4.13 16.51 -9.40
C ALA A 160 -4.66 16.78 -7.99
N ILE A 161 -4.91 15.71 -7.21
CA ILE A 161 -5.45 15.79 -5.85
C ILE A 161 -4.44 16.41 -4.88
N GLN A 162 -3.15 16.08 -5.01
CA GLN A 162 -2.08 16.68 -4.22
C GLN A 162 -1.97 18.17 -4.48
N SER A 163 -2.00 18.57 -5.75
CA SER A 163 -1.87 19.97 -6.16
C SER A 163 -3.10 20.79 -5.75
N GLU A 164 -4.29 20.20 -5.85
CA GLU A 164 -5.53 20.80 -5.36
C GLU A 164 -5.47 21.07 -3.87
N LEU A 165 -5.09 20.06 -3.07
CA LEU A 165 -4.97 20.20 -1.62
C LEU A 165 -3.89 21.21 -1.25
N LYS A 166 -2.77 21.24 -1.98
CA LYS A 166 -1.74 22.28 -1.81
C LYS A 166 -2.31 23.68 -2.04
N GLY A 167 -3.14 23.85 -3.07
CA GLY A 167 -3.85 25.10 -3.33
C GLY A 167 -4.79 25.49 -2.18
N ASP A 168 -5.58 24.54 -1.68
CA ASP A 168 -6.51 24.75 -0.56
C ASP A 168 -5.78 25.19 0.73
N ILE A 169 -4.63 24.58 1.02
CA ILE A 169 -3.78 24.95 2.17
C ILE A 169 -3.21 26.36 1.99
N LEU A 170 -2.68 26.66 0.79
CA LEU A 170 -2.10 27.98 0.50
C LEU A 170 -3.15 29.09 0.53
N LEU A 171 -4.38 28.79 0.11
CA LEU A 171 -5.50 29.71 0.18
C LEU A 171 -5.84 30.05 1.64
N GLN A 172 -5.98 29.04 2.50
CA GLN A 172 -6.22 29.26 3.94
C GLN A 172 -5.06 29.94 4.66
N ALA A 173 -3.83 29.82 4.13
CA ALA A 173 -2.65 30.51 4.63
C ALA A 173 -2.45 31.92 4.05
N ASP A 174 -3.45 32.48 3.35
CA ASP A 174 -3.42 33.79 2.68
C ASP A 174 -2.31 33.97 1.61
N ARG A 175 -1.78 32.86 1.08
CA ARG A 175 -0.71 32.82 0.05
C ARG A 175 -1.30 32.72 -1.35
N LEU A 176 -2.14 33.71 -1.72
CA LEU A 176 -2.98 33.68 -2.92
C LEU A 176 -2.23 33.42 -4.25
N PRO A 177 -1.08 34.05 -4.54
CA PRO A 177 -0.37 33.79 -5.79
C PRO A 177 0.11 32.33 -5.92
N GLU A 178 0.53 31.74 -4.80
CA GLU A 178 0.99 30.35 -4.75
C GLU A 178 -0.18 29.38 -4.82
N ALA A 179 -1.31 29.71 -4.18
CA ALA A 179 -2.55 28.95 -4.28
C ALA A 179 -3.01 28.85 -5.74
N LYS A 180 -2.98 29.98 -6.48
CA LYS A 180 -3.29 30.02 -7.91
C LYS A 180 -2.41 29.06 -8.71
N ALA A 181 -1.10 29.11 -8.49
CA ALA A 181 -0.15 28.24 -9.18
C ALA A 181 -0.41 26.76 -8.90
N ALA A 182 -0.73 26.42 -7.64
CA ALA A 182 -1.07 25.06 -7.25
C ALA A 182 -2.37 24.55 -7.92
N TYR A 183 -3.41 25.38 -7.99
CA TYR A 183 -4.64 25.01 -8.69
C TYR A 183 -4.45 24.89 -10.21
N GLN A 184 -3.60 25.71 -10.83
CA GLN A 184 -3.24 25.54 -12.24
C GLN A 184 -2.52 24.21 -12.50
N GLN A 185 -1.61 23.82 -11.61
CA GLN A 185 -0.96 22.51 -11.67
C GLN A 185 -1.97 21.37 -11.50
N ALA A 186 -2.91 21.51 -10.56
CA ALA A 186 -3.99 20.54 -10.36
C ALA A 186 -4.82 20.36 -11.64
N LEU A 187 -5.20 21.46 -12.28
CA LEU A 187 -6.01 21.47 -13.51
C LEU A 187 -5.29 20.78 -14.67
N ALA A 188 -3.99 21.01 -14.82
CA ALA A 188 -3.16 20.37 -15.84
C ALA A 188 -3.10 18.85 -15.67
N ALA A 189 -3.17 18.36 -14.42
CA ALA A 189 -3.14 16.93 -14.09
C ALA A 189 -4.53 16.26 -14.02
N ALA A 190 -5.63 17.03 -13.94
CA ALA A 190 -6.98 16.53 -13.63
C ALA A 190 -7.70 15.79 -14.77
N GLY A 191 -7.12 15.72 -15.97
CA GLY A 191 -7.74 15.05 -17.12
C GLY A 191 -9.14 15.61 -17.42
N GLN A 192 -10.19 14.77 -17.38
CA GLN A 192 -11.57 15.17 -17.70
C GLN A 192 -12.37 15.79 -16.53
N ASN A 193 -11.94 15.63 -15.27
CA ASN A 193 -12.68 16.12 -14.09
C ASN A 193 -12.19 17.51 -13.63
N GLN A 194 -12.34 18.50 -14.50
CA GLN A 194 -11.81 19.85 -14.29
C GLN A 194 -12.78 20.86 -13.66
N GLN A 195 -14.08 20.54 -13.59
CA GLN A 195 -15.11 21.55 -13.31
C GLN A 195 -14.96 22.19 -11.93
N LEU A 196 -14.71 21.39 -10.89
CA LEU A 196 -14.53 21.89 -9.52
C LEU A 196 -13.27 22.76 -9.39
N LEU A 197 -12.18 22.36 -10.05
CA LEU A 197 -10.92 23.12 -10.05
C LEU A 197 -11.06 24.48 -10.75
N LYS A 198 -11.86 24.56 -11.81
CA LYS A 198 -12.17 25.83 -12.49
C LYS A 198 -12.94 26.77 -11.57
N ILE A 199 -13.96 26.27 -10.87
CA ILE A 199 -14.72 27.07 -9.89
C ILE A 199 -13.79 27.63 -8.81
N LYS A 200 -12.92 26.81 -8.22
CA LYS A 200 -11.94 27.27 -7.23
C LYS A 200 -10.99 28.35 -7.76
N LEU A 201 -10.54 28.23 -9.01
CA LEU A 201 -9.70 29.25 -9.67
C LEU A 201 -10.43 30.56 -9.91
N ASP A 202 -11.71 30.49 -10.31
CA ASP A 202 -12.54 31.66 -10.58
C ASP A 202 -12.86 32.42 -9.29
N GLU A 203 -13.18 31.70 -8.19
CA GLU A 203 -13.37 32.29 -6.86
C GLU A 203 -12.12 33.03 -6.37
N LEU A 204 -10.94 32.43 -6.55
CA LEU A 204 -9.67 33.09 -6.21
C LEU A 204 -9.47 34.40 -6.99
N ALA A 205 -9.81 34.42 -8.28
CA ALA A 205 -9.69 35.61 -9.11
C ALA A 205 -10.58 36.75 -8.60
N HIS A 206 -11.79 36.44 -8.11
CA HIS A 206 -12.69 37.42 -7.50
C HIS A 206 -12.16 37.99 -6.18
N VAL A 207 -11.57 37.16 -5.31
CA VAL A 207 -10.98 37.62 -4.04
C VAL A 207 -9.77 38.53 -4.27
N THR A 208 -8.93 38.24 -5.27
CA THR A 208 -7.76 39.08 -5.58
C THR A 208 -8.10 40.40 -6.29
N ALA A 209 -9.32 40.55 -6.79
CA ALA A 209 -9.78 41.73 -7.52
C ALA A 209 -10.58 42.72 -6.65
N ALA A 210 -10.93 42.33 -5.42
CA ALA A 210 -11.61 43.15 -4.41
C ALA A 210 -10.60 43.78 -3.45
#